data_AF-A0A8T6M7Z0-F1
#
_entry.id   AF-A0A8T6M7Z0-F1
#
_cell.length_a   1.000
_cell.length_b   1.000
_cell.length_c   1.000
_cell.angle_alpha   90.00
_cell.angle_beta   90.00
_cell.angle_gamma   90.00
#
_symmetry.space_group_name_H-M   'P 1'
#
loop_
_entity.id
_entity.type
_entity.pdbx_description
1 polymer ?
#
loop_
_entity_poly.entity_id
_entity_poly.type
_entity_poly.pdbx_seq_one_letter_code
_entity_poly.pdbx_strand_id
1 'polypeptide(L)'
;MPIRDVQVRINDDGTGEASGILEVSTAIMMAKQLNYSDSDIEKGKSYVQYVADDLPFYIKGVTSVSNNKVSMNPSEIVIGRITLPESLVSPVAKASADIIERRINQIPGLNVKELTLEKGAVHIVADMPDTVK
;
A
#
# COMPACT_ATOMS: atom_id res chain seq x y z
N MET A 1 7.40 -9.26 -6.85
CA MET A 1 6.55 -8.25 -6.16
C MET A 1 7.27 -7.96 -4.85
N PRO A 2 7.42 -6.72 -4.38
CA PRO A 2 8.39 -6.36 -3.34
C PRO A 2 7.86 -6.66 -1.93
N ILE A 3 6.74 -7.36 -1.82
CA ILE A 3 6.04 -7.62 -0.57
C ILE A 3 5.66 -9.09 -0.58
N ARG A 4 5.91 -9.79 0.53
CA ARG A 4 5.52 -11.18 0.77
C ARG A 4 4.96 -11.38 2.16
N ASP A 5 4.37 -12.56 2.38
CA ASP A 5 3.81 -12.98 3.67
C ASP A 5 2.79 -11.99 4.24
N VAL A 6 1.96 -11.43 3.34
CA VAL A 6 0.97 -10.41 3.68
C VAL A 6 -0.15 -11.02 4.51
N GLN A 7 -0.43 -10.37 5.63
CA GLN A 7 -1.59 -10.64 6.46
C GLN A 7 -2.42 -9.37 6.56
N VAL A 8 -3.73 -9.53 6.39
CA VAL A 8 -4.70 -8.44 6.45
C VAL A 8 -5.72 -8.76 7.52
N ARG A 9 -6.05 -7.76 8.34
CA ARG A 9 -7.14 -7.81 9.32
C ARG A 9 -8.06 -6.61 9.09
N ILE A 10 -9.36 -6.87 9.04
CA ILE A 10 -10.37 -5.81 9.05
C ILE A 10 -10.97 -5.75 10.45
N ASN A 11 -10.95 -4.57 11.05
CA ASN A 11 -11.44 -4.35 12.40
C ASN A 11 -12.92 -3.91 12.36
N ASP A 12 -13.62 -4.09 13.48
CA ASP A 12 -15.03 -3.70 13.61
C ASP A 12 -15.24 -2.18 13.59
N ASP A 13 -14.19 -1.41 13.90
CA ASP A 13 -14.19 0.06 13.90
C ASP A 13 -14.02 0.69 12.50
N GLY A 14 -14.01 -0.13 11.44
CA GLY A 14 -13.82 0.32 10.06
C GLY A 14 -12.37 0.59 9.69
N THR A 15 -11.40 0.27 10.55
CA THR A 15 -9.98 0.29 10.21
C THR A 15 -9.53 -1.05 9.62
N GLY A 16 -8.58 -1.00 8.71
CA GLY A 16 -7.83 -2.14 8.21
C GLY A 16 -6.41 -2.12 8.74
N GLU A 17 -5.85 -3.31 8.90
CA GLU A 17 -4.45 -3.52 9.21
C GLU A 17 -3.84 -4.43 8.16
N ALA A 18 -2.63 -4.09 7.72
CA ALA A 18 -1.84 -4.90 6.82
C ALA A 18 -0.43 -5.04 7.39
N SER A 19 0.09 -6.25 7.42
CA SER A 19 1.47 -6.53 7.78
C SER A 19 2.09 -7.53 6.84
N GLY A 20 3.40 -7.57 6.79
CA GLY A 20 4.13 -8.53 5.95
C GLY A 20 5.60 -8.18 5.90
N ILE A 21 6.28 -8.72 4.90
CA ILE A 21 7.71 -8.52 4.69
C ILE A 21 7.91 -7.72 3.40
N LEU A 22 8.62 -6.60 3.51
CA LEU A 22 9.08 -5.74 2.43
C LEU A 22 10.48 -6.17 2.00
N GLU A 23 10.60 -6.68 0.77
CA GLU A 23 11.88 -6.94 0.13
C GLU A 23 12.48 -5.63 -0.38
N VAL A 24 13.41 -5.06 0.39
CA VAL A 24 13.95 -3.72 0.15
C VAL A 24 14.63 -3.62 -1.23
N SER A 25 15.37 -4.65 -1.64
CA SER A 25 16.03 -4.70 -2.95
C SER A 25 15.03 -4.68 -4.11
N THR A 26 13.97 -5.48 -4.02
CA THR A 26 12.87 -5.52 -4.99
C THR A 26 12.10 -4.19 -5.03
N ALA A 27 11.87 -3.55 -3.88
CA ALA A 27 11.21 -2.24 -3.79
C ALA A 27 12.02 -1.14 -4.49
N ILE A 28 13.35 -1.10 -4.28
CA ILE A 28 14.25 -0.15 -4.94
C ILE A 28 14.26 -0.37 -6.45
N MET A 29 14.36 -1.63 -6.89
CA MET A 29 14.33 -1.98 -8.31
C MET A 29 13.03 -1.50 -8.98
N MET A 30 11.88 -1.72 -8.34
CA MET A 30 10.59 -1.27 -8.86
C MET A 30 10.45 0.25 -8.86
N ALA A 31 10.94 0.94 -7.83
CA ALA A 31 10.96 2.40 -7.81
C ALA A 31 11.72 2.98 -9.03
N LYS A 32 12.87 2.39 -9.38
CA LYS A 32 13.61 2.74 -10.60
C LYS A 32 12.82 2.48 -11.88
N GLN A 33 12.18 1.31 -11.99
CA GLN A 33 11.32 0.98 -13.14
C GLN A 33 10.12 1.92 -13.27
N LEU A 34 9.66 2.49 -12.16
CA LEU A 34 8.56 3.46 -12.10
C LEU A 34 9.03 4.92 -12.27
N ASN A 35 10.29 5.14 -12.69
CA ASN A 35 10.90 6.46 -12.91
C ASN A 35 10.91 7.39 -11.68
N TYR A 36 10.97 6.83 -10.47
CA TYR A 36 11.28 7.64 -9.29
C TYR A 36 12.72 8.17 -9.40
N SER A 37 12.96 9.38 -8.90
CA SER A 37 14.29 9.98 -8.94
C SER A 37 15.25 9.24 -7.99
N ASP A 38 16.54 9.20 -8.35
CA ASP A 38 17.55 8.62 -7.45
C ASP A 38 17.58 9.35 -6.09
N SER A 39 17.28 10.65 -6.07
CA SER A 39 17.15 11.43 -4.83
C SER A 39 16.02 10.92 -3.92
N ASP A 40 14.86 10.60 -4.48
CA ASP A 40 13.73 10.05 -3.71
C ASP A 40 14.03 8.64 -3.20
N ILE A 41 14.72 7.84 -4.01
CA ILE A 41 15.16 6.49 -3.64
C ILE A 41 16.19 6.54 -2.51
N GLU A 42 17.19 7.42 -2.59
CA GLU A 42 18.19 7.58 -1.53
C GLU A 42 17.59 8.14 -0.24
N LYS A 43 16.62 9.06 -0.34
CA LYS A 43 15.85 9.51 0.82
C LYS A 43 15.08 8.34 1.47
N GLY A 44 14.43 7.50 0.66
CA GLY A 44 13.78 6.26 1.13
C GLY A 44 14.76 5.32 1.83
N LYS A 45 15.92 5.08 1.21
CA LYS A 45 17.01 4.27 1.78
C LYS A 45 17.51 4.82 3.10
N SER A 46 17.60 6.14 3.27
CA SER A 46 18.09 6.75 4.52
C SER A 46 17.23 6.38 5.74
N TYR A 47 15.93 6.14 5.55
CA TYR A 47 15.03 5.70 6.63
C TYR A 47 15.22 4.22 7.02
N VAL A 48 15.86 3.45 6.14
CA VAL A 48 16.12 2.01 6.31
C VAL A 48 17.61 1.68 6.29
N GLN A 49 18.48 2.68 6.35
CA GLN A 49 19.94 2.58 6.12
C GLN A 49 20.67 1.63 7.09
N TYR A 50 20.05 1.30 8.21
CA TYR A 50 20.59 0.36 9.21
C TYR A 50 20.00 -1.05 9.08
N VAL A 51 19.16 -1.30 8.08
CA VAL A 51 18.50 -2.58 7.87
C VAL A 51 18.89 -3.10 6.50
N ALA A 52 19.84 -4.02 6.50
CA ALA A 52 20.42 -4.61 5.29
C ALA A 52 19.53 -5.69 4.65
N ASP A 53 18.45 -6.06 5.32
CA ASP A 53 17.60 -7.20 4.98
C ASP A 53 16.14 -6.80 4.76
N ASP A 54 15.35 -7.78 4.33
CA ASP A 54 13.90 -7.74 4.28
C ASP A 54 13.30 -7.18 5.58
N LEU A 55 12.35 -6.26 5.45
CA LEU A 55 11.81 -5.49 6.55
C LEU A 55 10.38 -5.91 6.88
N PRO A 56 10.05 -6.29 8.12
CA PRO A 56 8.65 -6.39 8.49
C PRO A 56 8.02 -5.00 8.41
N PHE A 57 6.84 -4.92 7.83
CA PHE A 57 6.04 -3.70 7.85
C PHE A 57 4.71 -3.97 8.52
N TYR A 58 4.13 -2.91 9.06
CA TYR A 58 2.77 -2.89 9.57
C TYR A 58 2.14 -1.54 9.24
N ILE A 59 0.90 -1.55 8.79
CA ILE A 59 0.11 -0.37 8.47
C ILE A 59 -1.26 -0.56 9.10
N LYS A 60 -1.77 0.47 9.77
CA LYS A 60 -3.15 0.57 10.25
C LYS A 60 -3.79 1.85 9.76
N GLY A 61 -5.06 1.78 9.37
CA GLY A 61 -5.84 2.99 9.09
C GLY A 61 -7.12 2.71 8.33
N VAL A 62 -7.69 3.77 7.76
CA VAL A 62 -8.89 3.68 6.93
C VAL A 62 -8.46 3.66 5.46
N THR A 63 -9.10 2.82 4.66
CA THR A 63 -8.93 2.79 3.21
C THR A 63 -10.30 2.73 2.56
N SER A 64 -10.47 3.49 1.48
CA SER A 64 -11.64 3.40 0.62
C SER A 64 -11.28 3.55 -0.84
N VAL A 65 -12.12 3.01 -1.71
CA VAL A 65 -12.05 3.26 -3.16
C VAL A 65 -13.39 3.84 -3.59
N SER A 66 -13.37 4.91 -4.37
CA SER A 66 -14.54 5.47 -5.03
C SER A 66 -14.20 5.78 -6.48
N ASN A 67 -14.89 5.16 -7.43
CA ASN A 67 -14.66 5.35 -8.86
C ASN A 67 -13.18 5.19 -9.26
N ASN A 68 -12.57 4.05 -8.91
CA ASN A 68 -11.14 3.75 -9.09
C ASN A 68 -10.16 4.73 -8.42
N LYS A 69 -10.65 5.64 -7.56
CA LYS A 69 -9.81 6.53 -6.75
C LYS A 69 -9.63 5.98 -5.36
N VAL A 70 -8.38 5.82 -4.96
CA VAL A 70 -7.99 5.20 -3.69
C VAL A 70 -7.73 6.31 -2.69
N SER A 71 -8.44 6.27 -1.57
CA SER A 71 -8.18 7.11 -0.41
C SER A 71 -7.60 6.24 0.70
N MET A 72 -6.41 6.61 1.18
CA MET A 72 -5.76 5.95 2.31
C MET A 72 -5.49 6.99 3.38
N ASN A 73 -5.92 6.69 4.60
CA ASN A 73 -5.62 7.49 5.78
C ASN A 73 -5.01 6.58 6.87
N PRO A 74 -3.70 6.29 6.79
CA PRO A 74 -3.02 5.49 7.79
C PRO A 74 -2.93 6.26 9.10
N SER A 75 -3.35 5.64 10.19
CA SER A 75 -3.12 6.14 11.55
C SER A 75 -1.76 5.69 12.09
N GLU A 76 -1.20 4.60 11.57
CA GLU A 76 0.09 4.07 12.00
C GLU A 76 0.79 3.37 10.84
N ILE A 77 2.08 3.65 10.67
CA ILE A 77 2.96 2.92 9.76
C ILE A 77 4.23 2.58 10.52
N VAL A 78 4.57 1.30 10.58
CA VAL A 78 5.78 0.78 11.20
C VAL A 78 6.59 0.03 10.16
N ILE A 79 7.88 0.32 10.10
CA ILE A 79 8.86 -0.43 9.29
C ILE A 79 9.96 -0.91 10.22
N GLY A 80 10.20 -2.23 10.24
CA GLY A 80 11.09 -2.85 11.21
C GLY A 80 10.55 -2.69 12.63
N ARG A 81 11.20 -1.82 13.40
CA ARG A 81 10.82 -1.43 14.77
C ARG A 81 10.54 0.07 14.90
N ILE A 82 10.51 0.79 13.79
CA ILE A 82 10.42 2.24 13.76
C ILE A 82 9.03 2.63 13.27
N THR A 83 8.30 3.35 14.11
CA THR A 83 7.09 4.06 13.67
C THR A 83 7.50 5.27 12.83
N LEU A 84 6.91 5.38 11.65
CA LEU A 84 7.18 6.51 10.77
C LEU A 84 6.62 7.79 11.38
N PRO A 85 7.38 8.91 11.37
CA PRO A 85 6.85 10.20 11.76
C PRO A 85 5.72 10.63 10.82
N GLU A 86 4.75 11.39 11.34
CA GLU A 86 3.58 11.86 10.58
C GLU A 86 3.94 12.58 9.27
N SER A 87 5.07 13.28 9.26
CA SER A 87 5.60 13.97 8.06
C SER A 87 5.90 13.03 6.89
N LEU A 88 6.07 11.73 7.14
CA LEU A 88 6.31 10.69 6.14
C LEU A 88 5.09 9.81 5.88
N VAL A 89 4.13 9.76 6.81
CA VAL A 89 2.92 8.94 6.65
C VAL A 89 2.11 9.36 5.43
N SER A 90 1.83 10.66 5.29
CA SER A 90 1.03 11.18 4.16
C SER A 90 1.68 10.95 2.79
N PRO A 91 2.99 11.25 2.59
CA PRO A 91 3.68 10.90 1.34
C PRO A 91 3.64 9.39 1.01
N VAL A 92 3.84 8.52 2.01
CA VAL A 92 3.80 7.06 1.82
C VAL A 92 2.40 6.58 1.49
N ALA A 93 1.37 7.11 2.15
CA ALA A 93 -0.03 6.82 1.87
C ALA A 93 -0.39 7.16 0.42
N LYS A 94 0.01 8.36 -0.04
CA LYS A 94 -0.21 8.82 -1.40
C LYS A 94 0.48 7.92 -2.43
N ALA A 95 1.77 7.59 -2.21
CA ALA A 95 2.51 6.71 -3.11
C ALA A 95 1.88 5.31 -3.19
N SER A 96 1.40 4.78 -2.06
CA SER A 96 0.71 3.48 -1.99
C SER A 96 -0.62 3.53 -2.75
N ALA A 97 -1.42 4.57 -2.54
CA ALA A 97 -2.66 4.80 -3.26
C ALA A 97 -2.42 4.87 -4.78
N ASP A 98 -1.41 5.63 -5.23
CA ASP A 98 -1.05 5.75 -6.66
C ASP A 98 -0.64 4.40 -7.28
N ILE A 99 0.01 3.52 -6.54
CA ILE A 99 0.36 2.16 -7.02
C ILE A 99 -0.91 1.31 -7.16
N ILE A 100 -1.80 1.36 -6.17
CA ILE A 100 -3.07 0.61 -6.20
C ILE A 100 -3.97 1.11 -7.34
N GLU A 101 -4.13 2.43 -7.48
CA GLU A 101 -4.89 3.04 -8.59
C GLU A 101 -4.34 2.61 -9.95
N ARG A 102 -3.01 2.63 -10.13
CA ARG A 102 -2.39 2.15 -11.37
C ARG A 102 -2.70 0.68 -11.62
N ARG A 103 -2.66 -0.17 -10.60
CA ARG A 103 -2.97 -1.59 -10.73
C ARG A 103 -4.44 -1.82 -11.09
N ILE A 104 -5.37 -1.09 -10.48
CA ILE A 104 -6.80 -1.15 -10.81
C ILE A 104 -7.00 -0.79 -12.29
N ASN A 105 -6.42 0.33 -12.73
CA ASN A 105 -6.55 0.82 -14.10
C ASN A 105 -5.85 -0.06 -15.15
N GLN A 106 -4.91 -0.91 -14.74
CA GLN A 106 -4.22 -1.85 -15.62
C GLN A 106 -5.02 -3.13 -15.90
N ILE A 107 -6.06 -3.42 -15.12
CA ILE A 107 -6.89 -4.63 -15.30
C ILE A 107 -8.04 -4.26 -16.25
N PRO A 108 -8.05 -4.74 -17.51
CA PRO A 108 -9.09 -4.37 -18.47
C PRO A 108 -10.47 -4.81 -18.00
N GLY A 109 -11.44 -3.90 -18.03
CA GLY A 109 -12.81 -4.19 -17.61
C GLY A 109 -13.04 -4.20 -16.09
N LEU A 110 -12.00 -3.98 -15.27
CA LEU A 110 -12.16 -3.73 -13.84
C LEU A 110 -12.60 -2.28 -13.61
N ASN A 111 -13.71 -2.10 -12.90
CA ASN A 111 -14.18 -0.80 -12.46
C ASN A 111 -14.69 -0.90 -11.02
N VAL A 112 -13.87 -0.45 -10.07
CA VAL A 112 -14.22 -0.41 -8.64
C VAL A 112 -15.02 0.86 -8.38
N LYS A 113 -16.34 0.72 -8.22
CA LYS A 113 -17.25 1.82 -7.91
C LYS A 113 -17.11 2.23 -6.45
N GLU A 114 -17.06 1.23 -5.57
CA GLU A 114 -16.99 1.42 -4.13
C GLU A 114 -16.20 0.30 -3.48
N LEU A 115 -15.32 0.66 -2.55
CA LEU A 115 -14.72 -0.25 -1.59
C LEU A 115 -14.63 0.47 -0.25
N THR A 116 -15.18 -0.12 0.81
CA THR A 116 -15.06 0.37 2.18
C THR A 116 -14.76 -0.78 3.15
N LEU A 117 -14.23 -0.42 4.31
CA LEU A 117 -13.99 -1.34 5.43
C LEU A 117 -15.04 -1.06 6.49
N GLU A 118 -15.95 -2.00 6.72
CA GLU A 118 -17.08 -1.81 7.64
C GLU A 118 -17.39 -3.11 8.37
N LYS A 119 -17.61 -3.02 9.69
CA LYS A 119 -18.09 -4.14 10.53
C LYS A 119 -17.22 -5.41 10.40
N GLY A 120 -15.90 -5.25 10.40
CA GLY A 120 -14.97 -6.38 10.30
C GLY A 120 -14.91 -7.03 8.91
N ALA A 121 -15.50 -6.42 7.89
CA ALA A 121 -15.56 -6.95 6.54
C ALA A 121 -15.19 -5.90 5.47
N VAL A 122 -14.83 -6.38 4.29
CA VAL A 122 -14.66 -5.57 3.09
C VAL A 122 -16.00 -5.49 2.39
N HIS A 123 -16.52 -4.28 2.18
CA HIS A 123 -17.61 -4.02 1.25
C HIS A 123 -17.02 -3.62 -0.10
N ILE A 124 -17.44 -4.26 -1.19
CA ILE A 124 -16.97 -3.95 -2.54
C ILE A 124 -18.09 -4.00 -3.56
N VAL A 125 -18.15 -2.97 -4.40
CA VAL A 125 -19.00 -2.89 -5.60
C VAL A 125 -18.09 -2.62 -6.78
N ALA A 126 -17.96 -3.60 -7.68
CA ALA A 126 -17.12 -3.48 -8.86
C ALA A 126 -17.72 -4.19 -10.07
N ASP A 127 -17.43 -3.67 -11.26
CA ASP A 127 -17.55 -4.42 -12.50
C ASP A 127 -16.22 -5.18 -12.72
N MET A 128 -16.28 -6.47 -13.02
CA MET A 128 -15.11 -7.30 -13.33
C MET A 128 -15.35 -8.06 -14.63
N PRO A 129 -14.30 -8.26 -15.45
CA PRO A 129 -14.40 -9.09 -16.63
C PRO A 129 -14.57 -10.57 -16.23
N ASP A 130 -15.38 -11.33 -16.98
CA ASP A 130 -15.57 -12.78 -16.76
C ASP A 130 -14.27 -13.58 -16.95
N THR A 131 -13.27 -13.00 -17.64
CA THR A 131 -11.94 -13.58 -17.81
C THR A 131 -10.85 -12.52 -17.73
N VAL A 132 -9.89 -12.72 -16.83
CA VAL A 132 -8.62 -11.98 -16.79
C VAL A 132 -7.62 -12.81 -17.60
N LYS A 133 -7.19 -12.31 -18.77
CA LYS A 133 -6.17 -12.96 -19.60
C LYS A 133 -4.76 -12.64 -19.11
#